data_AF-A0A7S3RKJ5-F1
#
_entry.id   AF-A0A7S3RKJ5-F1
#
_cell.length_a   1.000
_cell.length_b   1.000
_cell.length_c   1.000
_cell.angle_alpha   90.00
_cell.angle_beta   90.00
_cell.angle_gamma   90.00
#
_symmetry.space_group_name_H-M   'P 1'
#
loop_
_entity.id
_entity.type
_entity.pdbx_description
1 polymer ?
#
loop_
_entity_poly.entity_id
_entity_poly.type
_entity_poly.pdbx_seq_one_letter_code
_entity_poly.pdbx_strand_id
1 'polypeptide(L)'
;SRSQSPQYRGPPPPHPPPPLPAMRVIVTGGAGFIGGHTTEFLLRRGDDVAIVDNLNSYYDPEIKKNCIEILKKTASECKGKLSIHIVDFRDKKELEKVFL
;
A
#
# COMPACT_ATOMS: atom_id res chain seq x y z
N SER A 1 6.03 5.65 -20.93
CA SER A 1 4.67 6.02 -21.34
C SER A 1 3.75 5.98 -20.12
N ARG A 2 3.50 7.12 -19.46
CA ARG A 2 2.60 7.16 -18.30
C ARG A 2 1.17 7.27 -18.79
N SER A 3 0.35 6.25 -18.53
CA SER A 3 -1.10 6.30 -18.73
C SER A 3 -1.66 7.41 -17.84
N GLN A 4 -2.07 8.54 -18.43
CA GLN A 4 -2.84 9.54 -17.71
C GLN A 4 -4.17 8.89 -17.34
N SER A 5 -4.42 8.75 -16.04
CA SER A 5 -5.74 8.40 -15.55
C SER A 5 -6.74 9.49 -15.98
N PRO A 6 -7.95 9.13 -16.43
CA PRO A 6 -8.91 10.13 -16.85
C PRO A 6 -9.36 10.93 -15.62
N GLN A 7 -9.05 12.23 -15.59
CA GLN A 7 -9.68 13.12 -14.60
C GLN A 7 -11.14 13.31 -15.01
N TYR A 8 -12.03 12.56 -14.36
CA TYR A 8 -13.47 12.65 -14.58
C TYR A 8 -13.98 14.04 -14.17
N ARG A 9 -14.58 14.79 -15.10
CA ARG A 9 -15.20 16.12 -14.88
C ARG A 9 -16.70 16.15 -15.21
N GLY A 10 -17.38 15.00 -15.16
CA GLY A 10 -18.82 14.88 -15.45
C GLY A 10 -19.69 14.80 -14.19
N PRO A 11 -21.02 14.95 -14.31
CA PRO A 11 -21.95 14.61 -13.23
C PRO A 11 -21.78 13.13 -12.86
N PRO A 12 -21.86 12.75 -11.56
CA PRO A 12 -21.57 11.38 -11.13
C PRO A 12 -22.44 10.38 -11.91
N PRO A 13 -21.87 9.24 -12.34
CA PRO A 13 -22.61 8.26 -13.12
C PRO A 13 -23.82 7.72 -12.32
N PRO A 14 -24.94 7.39 -13.00
CA PRO A 14 -26.18 6.93 -12.35
C PRO A 14 -26.04 5.55 -11.68
N HIS A 15 -24.91 4.86 -11.91
CA HIS A 15 -24.54 3.62 -11.25
C HIS A 15 -23.13 3.78 -10.66
N PRO A 16 -22.78 3.06 -9.57
CA PRO A 16 -21.40 3.02 -9.09
C PRO A 16 -20.47 2.60 -10.23
N PRO A 17 -19.26 3.18 -10.33
CA PRO A 17 -18.29 2.74 -11.32
C PRO A 17 -17.99 1.24 -11.09
N PRO A 18 -17.70 0.48 -12.17
CA PRO A 18 -17.23 -0.88 -12.01
C PRO A 18 -16.01 -0.89 -11.07
N PRO A 19 -15.82 -1.95 -10.26
CA PRO A 19 -14.64 -2.05 -9.42
C PRO A 19 -13.39 -1.86 -10.28
N LEU A 20 -12.51 -0.95 -9.84
CA LEU A 20 -11.27 -0.68 -10.55
C LEU A 20 -10.48 -1.99 -10.68
N PRO A 21 -9.77 -2.20 -11.80
CA PRO A 21 -8.86 -3.33 -11.92
C PRO A 21 -7.82 -3.28 -10.80
N ALA A 22 -7.33 -4.43 -10.38
CA ALA A 22 -6.23 -4.54 -9.42
C ALA A 22 -5.03 -3.70 -9.89
N MET A 23 -4.54 -2.83 -9.02
CA MET A 23 -3.43 -1.91 -9.29
C MET A 23 -2.19 -2.28 -8.48
N ARG A 24 -1.04 -1.75 -8.88
CA ARG A 24 0.19 -1.77 -8.08
C ARG A 24 0.29 -0.45 -7.31
N VAL A 25 0.27 -0.52 -5.97
CA VAL A 25 0.19 0.65 -5.08
C VAL A 25 1.38 0.66 -4.12
N ILE A 26 2.01 1.83 -3.97
CA ILE A 26 3.03 2.05 -2.94
C ILE A 26 2.38 2.80 -1.77
N VAL A 27 2.52 2.25 -0.56
CA VAL A 27 2.03 2.87 0.68
C VAL A 27 3.22 3.26 1.55
N THR A 28 3.48 4.56 1.64
CA THR A 28 4.47 5.10 2.58
C THR A 28 3.89 5.13 4.00
N GLY A 29 4.61 4.62 5.00
CA GLY A 29 4.08 4.51 6.37
C GLY A 29 3.10 3.36 6.56
N GLY A 30 3.13 2.35 5.67
CA GLY A 30 2.17 1.24 5.66
C GLY A 30 2.23 0.31 6.88
N ALA A 31 3.28 0.39 7.72
CA ALA A 31 3.36 -0.33 8.98
C ALA A 31 2.82 0.46 10.19
N GLY A 32 2.33 1.69 9.97
CA GLY A 32 1.64 2.50 10.98
C GLY A 32 0.15 2.20 11.08
N PHE A 33 -0.57 2.90 11.97
CA PHE A 33 -2.01 2.67 12.20
C PHE A 33 -2.87 2.90 10.94
N ILE A 34 -2.87 4.13 10.41
CA ILE A 34 -3.66 4.48 9.21
C ILE A 34 -3.11 3.74 7.98
N GLY A 35 -1.80 3.66 7.83
CA GLY A 35 -1.15 2.96 6.72
C GLY A 35 -1.44 1.47 6.70
N GLY A 36 -1.54 0.84 7.87
CA GLY A 36 -1.89 -0.57 8.03
C GLY A 36 -3.31 -0.86 7.58
N HIS A 37 -4.29 -0.11 8.10
CA HIS A 37 -5.68 -0.26 7.65
C HIS A 37 -5.87 0.05 6.15
N THR A 38 -5.13 1.05 5.64
CA THR A 38 -5.15 1.38 4.21
C THR A 38 -4.60 0.23 3.37
N THR A 39 -3.47 -0.35 3.78
CA THR A 39 -2.85 -1.51 3.12
C THR A 39 -3.79 -2.71 3.15
N GLU A 40 -4.42 -2.99 4.29
CA GLU A 40 -5.36 -4.09 4.43
C GLU A 40 -6.54 -3.95 3.45
N PHE A 41 -7.13 -2.76 3.37
CA PHE A 41 -8.22 -2.47 2.45
C PHE A 41 -7.82 -2.68 0.99
N LEU A 42 -6.64 -2.19 0.59
CA LEU A 42 -6.11 -2.34 -0.77
C LEU A 42 -5.85 -3.81 -1.11
N LEU A 43 -5.24 -4.58 -0.21
CA LEU A 43 -5.02 -6.02 -0.39
C LEU A 43 -6.35 -6.77 -0.56
N ARG A 44 -7.37 -6.47 0.27
CA ARG A 44 -8.71 -7.07 0.17
C ARG A 44 -9.44 -6.69 -1.12
N ARG A 45 -9.19 -5.48 -1.64
CA ARG A 45 -9.67 -5.05 -2.96
C ARG A 45 -9.00 -5.83 -4.10
N GLY A 46 -7.86 -6.46 -3.84
CA GLY A 46 -7.10 -7.26 -4.79
C GLY A 46 -5.88 -6.54 -5.37
N ASP A 47 -5.49 -5.39 -4.81
CA ASP A 47 -4.32 -4.64 -5.27
C ASP A 47 -3.01 -5.28 -4.80
N ASP A 48 -1.97 -5.15 -5.62
CA ASP A 48 -0.59 -5.45 -5.23
C ASP A 48 -0.03 -4.24 -4.46
N VAL A 49 0.31 -4.43 -3.19
CA VAL A 49 0.75 -3.35 -2.31
C VAL A 49 2.23 -3.51 -1.93
N ALA A 50 2.99 -2.43 -2.09
CA ALA A 50 4.36 -2.28 -1.61
C ALA A 50 4.39 -1.25 -0.47
N ILE A 51 4.72 -1.70 0.74
CA ILE A 51 4.89 -0.82 1.89
C ILE A 51 6.32 -0.26 1.88
N VAL A 52 6.45 1.05 2.07
CA VAL A 52 7.71 1.71 2.34
C VAL A 52 7.63 2.39 3.70
N ASP A 53 8.40 1.91 4.68
CA ASP A 53 8.35 2.45 6.03
C ASP A 53 9.77 2.61 6.59
N ASN A 54 10.06 3.73 7.25
CA ASN A 54 11.35 3.95 7.90
C ASN A 54 11.45 3.24 9.26
N LEU A 55 10.36 2.61 9.72
CA LEU A 55 10.21 2.00 11.04
C LEU A 55 10.61 2.91 12.23
N ASN A 56 10.65 4.23 12.04
CA ASN A 56 11.08 5.17 13.07
C ASN A 56 10.36 4.93 14.41
N SER A 57 11.13 4.87 15.50
CA SER A 57 10.82 4.30 16.82
C SER A 57 9.97 5.20 17.73
N TYR A 58 9.19 6.11 17.15
CA TYR A 58 8.30 7.00 17.91
C TYR A 58 7.13 6.25 18.59
N TYR A 59 6.96 4.96 18.29
CA TYR A 59 6.04 4.02 18.91
C TYR A 59 6.75 2.68 19.17
N ASP A 60 6.21 1.91 20.11
CA ASP A 60 6.72 0.57 20.45
C ASP A 60 6.89 -0.28 19.17
N PRO A 61 8.10 -0.82 18.90
CA PRO A 61 8.37 -1.71 17.77
C PRO A 61 7.37 -2.87 17.66
N GLU A 62 6.79 -3.30 18.77
CA GLU A 62 5.83 -4.39 18.85
C GLU A 62 4.52 -4.07 18.11
N ILE A 63 4.06 -2.81 18.11
CA ILE A 63 2.85 -2.38 17.38
C ILE A 63 3.05 -2.55 15.87
N LYS A 64 4.22 -2.16 15.35
CA LYS A 64 4.53 -2.28 13.92
C LYS A 64 4.72 -3.73 13.49
N LYS A 65 5.30 -4.57 14.35
CA LYS A 65 5.42 -6.02 14.11
C LYS A 65 4.06 -6.69 14.01
N ASN A 66 3.17 -6.42 14.97
CA ASN A 66 1.81 -6.96 14.96
C ASN A 66 1.03 -6.53 13.72
N CYS A 67 1.17 -5.26 13.31
CA CYS A 67 0.56 -4.77 12.08
C CYS A 67 1.07 -5.52 10.83
N ILE A 68 2.39 -5.72 10.73
CA ILE A 68 2.99 -6.49 9.63
C ILE A 68 2.49 -7.94 9.61
N GLU A 69 2.34 -8.58 10.76
CA GLU A 69 1.83 -9.94 10.87
C GLU A 69 0.38 -10.05 10.38
N ILE A 70 -0.48 -9.12 10.79
CA ILE A 70 -1.86 -9.02 10.31
C ILE A 70 -1.88 -8.84 8.79
N LEU A 71 -1.05 -7.95 8.26
CA LEU A 71 -0.99 -7.67 6.82
C LEU A 71 -0.50 -8.86 6.00
N LYS A 72 0.49 -9.61 6.51
CA LYS A 72 0.94 -10.87 5.88
C LYS A 72 -0.18 -11.89 5.84
N LYS A 73 -0.95 -12.02 6.92
CA LYS A 73 -2.12 -12.91 6.97
C LYS A 73 -3.17 -12.48 5.95
N THR A 74 -3.54 -11.20 5.92
CA THR A 74 -4.50 -10.67 4.92
C THR A 74 -4.01 -10.92 3.49
N ALA A 75 -2.72 -10.70 3.21
CA ALA A 75 -2.16 -10.98 1.88
C ALA A 75 -2.26 -12.46 1.49
N SER A 76 -2.12 -13.39 2.44
CA SER A 76 -2.30 -14.83 2.17
C SER A 76 -3.76 -15.23 1.90
N GLU A 77 -4.72 -14.47 2.42
CA GLU A 77 -6.15 -14.70 2.26
C GLU A 77 -6.72 -13.96 1.02
N CYS A 78 -5.94 -13.08 0.39
CA CYS A 78 -6.38 -12.20 -0.69
C CYS A 78 -5.63 -12.47 -2.00
N LYS A 79 -6.15 -11.94 -3.12
CA LYS A 79 -5.47 -12.02 -4.43
C LYS A 79 -4.30 -11.05 -4.58
N GLY A 80 -4.30 -9.97 -3.79
CA GLY A 80 -3.26 -8.94 -3.83
C GLY A 80 -1.95 -9.40 -3.19
N LYS A 81 -0.82 -9.04 -3.79
CA LYS A 81 0.52 -9.34 -3.25
C LYS A 81 0.98 -8.25 -2.30
N LEU A 82 1.68 -8.64 -1.23
CA LEU A 82 2.30 -7.72 -0.29
C LEU A 82 3.83 -7.78 -0.39
N SER A 83 4.47 -6.62 -0.50
CA SER A 83 5.92 -6.44 -0.35
C SER A 83 6.18 -5.36 0.70
N ILE A 84 7.24 -5.53 1.50
CA ILE A 84 7.54 -4.63 2.61
C ILE A 84 9.00 -4.21 2.49
N HIS A 85 9.21 -2.90 2.40
CA HIS A 85 10.52 -2.27 2.27
C HIS A 85 10.76 -1.37 3.47
N ILE A 86 11.72 -1.76 4.31
CA ILE A 86 12.18 -0.94 5.43
C ILE A 86 13.28 -0.04 4.89
N VAL A 87 12.94 1.22 4.62
CA VAL A 87 13.85 2.16 3.95
C VAL A 87 13.79 3.52 4.63
N ASP A 88 14.97 4.07 4.94
CA ASP A 88 15.07 5.48 5.29
C ASP A 88 14.88 6.31 4.01
N PHE A 89 13.87 7.17 3.98
CA PHE A 89 13.60 8.07 2.84
C PHE A 89 14.78 8.97 2.46
N ARG A 90 15.75 9.13 3.37
CA ARG A 90 16.98 9.89 3.14
C ARG A 90 18.01 9.13 2.31
N ASP A 91 17.89 7.80 2.20
CA ASP A 91 18.77 6.99 1.34
C ASP A 91 18.16 6.79 -0.05
N LYS A 92 18.63 7.62 -0.99
CA LYS A 92 18.19 7.60 -2.38
C LYS A 92 18.45 6.25 -3.08
N LYS A 93 19.54 5.54 -2.73
CA LYS A 93 19.91 4.28 -3.40
C LYS A 93 18.99 3.13 -3.00
N GLU A 94 18.61 3.06 -1.72
CA GLU A 94 17.66 2.06 -1.25
C GLU A 94 16.25 2.33 -1.77
N LEU A 95 15.87 3.60 -1.90
CA LEU A 95 14.56 3.98 -2.43
C LEU A 95 14.41 3.60 -3.91
N GLU A 96 15.46 3.71 -4.73
CA GLU A 96 15.44 3.29 -6.14
C GLU A 96 15.10 1.81 -6.32
N LYS A 97 15.47 0.92 -5.37
CA LYS A 97 15.15 -0.51 -5.41
C LYS A 97 13.67 -0.84 -5.19
N VAL A 98 12.90 0.08 -4.60
CA VAL A 98 11.46 -0.09 -4.37
C VAL A 98 10.67 0.11 -5.67
N PHE A 99 11.19 0.96 -6.57
CA PHE A 99 10.51 1.34 -7.80
C PHE A 99 10.86 0.47 -9.01
N LEU A 100 11.89 -0.38 -8.89
CA LEU A 100 12.36 -1.33 -9.92
C LEU A 100 11.68 -2.70 -9.76
#